data_AF-A0A1D8G5C9-F1
#
_entry.id   AF-A0A1D8G5C9-F1
#
_cell.length_a   1.000
_cell.length_b   1.000
_cell.length_c   1.000
_cell.angle_alpha   90.00
_cell.angle_beta   90.00
_cell.angle_gamma   90.00
#
_symmetry.space_group_name_H-M   'P 1'
#
loop_
_entity.id
_entity.type
_entity.pdbx_description
1 polymer ?
#
loop_
_entity_poly.entity_id
_entity_poly.type
_entity_poly.pdbx_seq_one_letter_code
_entity_poly.pdbx_strand_id
1 'polypeptide(L)'
;MKLRLPSEIRKGFGPLSLTLGNLASLPPHVPHDFRTPPPHGPAPAPATRPARHRAPRPTPRPATHLSRPSARHPQSVAPPPPSRAPPPSGPSPLHPQSAPITPSPEEPPLSRDPLTGEPLTGAPTASAPTAAIPGQTRAAARPADPLARFNTAPEAAAEAVLLACCGSRRWARRVAAHRPYPTVEALLAAADEAAYDMSGADLDEALGDETPPGLPPGTPWSAHTALRHAHEAYLARFGHAFVVCLDTDRPEEHLDRVLGGIRSRLDNEPEEERVASAEELRRVTRARLIHLVTEKGGLTGYSRPSVAV
;
A
#
# COMPACT_ATOMS: atom_id res chain seq x y z
N MET A 1 -9.02 -10.80 -36.15
CA MET A 1 -9.77 -9.57 -36.48
C MET A 1 -9.23 -8.46 -35.60
N LYS A 2 -8.76 -7.36 -36.21
CA LYS A 2 -8.32 -6.14 -35.53
C LYS A 2 -9.55 -5.48 -34.91
N LEU A 3 -9.64 -5.46 -33.58
CA LEU A 3 -10.64 -4.65 -32.88
C LEU A 3 -10.14 -3.21 -32.86
N ARG A 4 -10.75 -2.41 -33.74
CA ARG A 4 -10.69 -0.95 -33.80
C ARG A 4 -11.32 -0.40 -32.52
N LEU A 5 -10.56 0.36 -31.73
CA LEU A 5 -11.12 1.28 -30.74
C LEU A 5 -11.83 2.44 -31.46
N PRO A 6 -12.96 2.93 -30.94
CA PRO A 6 -13.54 4.19 -31.38
C PRO A 6 -12.67 5.37 -30.91
N SER A 7 -12.18 6.13 -31.88
CA SER A 7 -11.46 7.38 -31.73
C SER A 7 -12.44 8.55 -31.67
N GLU A 8 -12.92 8.89 -30.47
CA GLU A 8 -13.60 10.16 -30.17
C GLU A 8 -13.38 10.46 -28.69
N ILE A 9 -12.42 11.34 -28.40
CA ILE A 9 -12.38 12.42 -27.39
C ILE A 9 -10.97 13.00 -27.53
N ARG A 10 -10.76 13.72 -28.64
CA ARG A 10 -9.61 14.59 -28.82
C ARG A 10 -10.11 15.85 -29.51
N LYS A 11 -10.65 16.77 -28.72
CA LYS A 11 -10.92 18.17 -29.06
C LYS A 11 -11.31 18.89 -27.78
N GLY A 12 -10.44 19.78 -27.29
CA GLY A 12 -10.84 20.69 -26.21
C GLY A 12 -9.74 21.14 -25.26
N PHE A 13 -8.54 21.49 -25.72
CA PHE A 13 -7.69 22.45 -25.00
C PHE A 13 -6.98 23.33 -26.02
N GLY A 14 -7.58 24.50 -26.27
CA GLY A 14 -6.94 25.60 -26.98
C GLY A 14 -6.00 26.38 -26.05
N PRO A 15 -5.02 27.11 -26.59
CA PRO A 15 -4.07 27.87 -25.79
C PRO A 15 -4.73 29.14 -25.27
N LEU A 16 -4.83 29.29 -23.95
CA LEU A 16 -5.13 30.58 -23.33
C LEU A 16 -3.84 31.40 -23.27
N SER A 17 -3.70 32.35 -24.20
CA SER A 17 -2.84 33.51 -24.02
C SER A 17 -3.37 34.33 -22.83
N LEU A 18 -2.56 34.48 -21.79
CA LEU A 18 -2.78 35.48 -20.75
C LEU A 18 -1.86 36.67 -21.00
N THR A 19 -2.54 37.80 -21.19
CA THR A 19 -2.02 39.12 -21.53
C THR A 19 -1.25 39.73 -20.35
N LEU A 20 -0.18 40.43 -20.72
CA LEU A 20 0.66 41.26 -19.86
C LEU A 20 -0.17 42.43 -19.27
N GLY A 21 -0.16 42.59 -17.94
CA GLY A 21 -0.78 43.69 -17.21
C GLY A 21 0.10 44.07 -16.01
N ASN A 22 0.45 45.34 -15.92
CA ASN A 22 1.68 45.88 -15.33
C ASN A 22 1.55 46.35 -13.86
N LEU A 23 2.68 46.26 -13.14
CA LEU A 23 3.21 47.13 -12.06
C LEU A 23 2.38 47.41 -10.77
N ALA A 24 2.92 47.04 -9.59
CA ALA A 24 3.71 47.96 -8.74
C ALA A 24 4.00 47.40 -7.32
N SER A 25 5.24 47.68 -6.86
CA SER A 25 5.64 47.92 -5.47
C SER A 25 6.07 46.74 -4.58
N LEU A 26 7.37 46.47 -4.53
CA LEU A 26 8.11 45.93 -3.36
C LEU A 26 9.57 46.47 -3.38
N PRO A 27 10.20 46.75 -2.23
CA PRO A 27 11.45 47.53 -2.11
C PRO A 27 12.74 46.71 -2.40
N PRO A 28 13.89 47.38 -2.65
CA PRO A 28 15.12 46.71 -3.07
C PRO A 28 15.80 45.97 -1.90
N HIS A 29 15.95 44.66 -2.04
CA HIS A 29 16.83 43.86 -1.17
C HIS A 29 18.27 43.90 -1.72
N VAL A 30 19.18 44.23 -0.82
CA VAL A 30 20.64 44.29 -1.00
C VAL A 30 21.20 42.92 -1.43
N PRO A 31 22.07 42.83 -2.45
CA PRO A 31 22.65 41.54 -2.85
C PRO A 31 23.72 41.09 -1.83
N HIS A 32 23.56 39.89 -1.29
CA HIS A 32 24.62 39.17 -0.59
C HIS A 32 25.65 38.65 -1.60
N ASP A 33 26.92 38.85 -1.27
CA ASP A 33 28.11 38.43 -1.99
C ASP A 33 28.03 37.00 -2.55
N PHE A 34 28.08 36.89 -3.88
CA PHE A 34 28.46 35.65 -4.56
C PHE A 34 29.95 35.41 -4.33
N ARG A 35 30.25 34.50 -3.41
CA ARG A 35 31.59 33.93 -3.23
C ARG A 35 31.97 33.17 -4.50
N THR A 36 32.94 33.70 -5.24
CA THR A 36 33.58 33.09 -6.41
C THR A 36 34.20 31.75 -6.05
N PRO A 37 33.96 30.66 -6.81
CA PRO A 37 34.74 29.43 -6.68
C PRO A 37 36.16 29.64 -7.24
N PRO A 38 37.20 29.00 -6.65
CA PRO A 38 38.57 29.12 -7.16
C PRO A 38 38.73 28.45 -8.54
N PRO A 39 39.68 28.91 -9.37
CA PRO A 39 39.88 28.36 -10.71
C PRO A 39 40.38 26.91 -10.65
N HIS A 40 39.69 26.03 -11.36
CA HIS A 40 40.17 24.67 -11.66
C HIS A 40 41.46 24.76 -12.49
N GLY A 41 42.51 24.08 -12.04
CA GLY A 41 43.76 23.91 -12.79
C GLY A 41 43.53 23.22 -14.15
N PRO A 42 44.51 23.33 -15.07
CA PRO A 42 44.34 22.85 -16.45
C PRO A 42 44.09 21.34 -16.50
N ALA A 43 43.08 20.96 -17.27
CA ALA A 43 42.71 19.56 -17.51
C ALA A 43 43.87 18.77 -18.16
N PRO A 44 44.12 17.51 -17.74
CA PRO A 44 45.10 16.67 -18.40
C PRO A 44 44.65 16.31 -19.83
N ALA A 45 45.59 16.39 -20.77
CA ALA A 45 45.38 16.10 -22.18
C ALA A 45 44.85 14.67 -22.42
N PRO A 46 43.97 14.46 -23.43
CA PRO A 46 43.44 13.13 -23.72
C PRO A 46 44.54 12.19 -24.21
N ALA A 47 44.71 11.07 -23.51
CA ALA A 47 45.59 9.99 -23.92
C ALA A 47 45.17 9.44 -25.30
N THR A 48 46.05 9.53 -26.27
CA THR A 48 45.91 9.02 -27.63
C THR A 48 45.70 7.51 -27.59
N ARG A 49 44.48 7.06 -27.87
CA ARG A 49 44.14 5.64 -27.96
C ARG A 49 44.74 5.06 -29.25
N PRO A 50 45.55 3.98 -29.22
CA PRO A 50 46.08 3.38 -30.43
C PRO A 50 44.96 2.81 -31.30
N ALA A 51 45.07 3.04 -32.61
CA ALA A 51 44.12 2.62 -33.63
C ALA A 51 43.89 1.11 -33.57
N ARG A 52 42.65 0.69 -33.27
CA ARG A 52 42.24 -0.70 -33.46
C ARG A 52 42.21 -0.98 -34.96
N HIS A 53 43.05 -1.90 -35.41
CA HIS A 53 43.00 -2.46 -36.75
C HIS A 53 41.58 -2.92 -37.08
N ARG A 54 40.98 -2.25 -38.05
CA ARG A 54 39.67 -2.57 -38.62
C ARG A 54 39.80 -3.88 -39.38
N ALA A 55 39.17 -4.94 -38.87
CA ALA A 55 39.02 -6.19 -39.62
C ALA A 55 38.26 -5.92 -40.95
N PRO A 56 38.63 -6.59 -42.05
CA PRO A 56 37.96 -6.39 -43.35
C PRO A 56 36.51 -6.86 -43.30
N ARG A 57 35.61 -6.09 -43.91
CA ARG A 57 34.19 -6.43 -44.05
C ARG A 57 34.03 -7.71 -44.90
N PRO A 58 33.17 -8.66 -44.51
CA PRO A 58 32.82 -9.77 -45.39
C PRO A 58 32.02 -9.26 -46.59
N THR A 59 32.39 -9.73 -47.78
CA THR A 59 31.70 -9.43 -49.05
C THR A 59 30.33 -10.10 -49.11
N PRO A 60 29.30 -9.46 -49.69
CA PRO A 60 28.00 -10.08 -49.88
C PRO A 60 28.07 -11.14 -51.00
N ARG A 61 27.60 -12.37 -50.70
CA ARG A 61 27.38 -13.44 -51.70
C ARG A 61 26.21 -13.07 -52.63
N PRO A 62 26.24 -13.45 -53.92
CA PRO A 62 25.16 -13.17 -54.86
C PRO A 62 23.88 -13.95 -54.51
N ALA A 63 22.76 -13.23 -54.50
CA ALA A 63 21.43 -13.79 -54.26
C ALA A 63 21.01 -14.71 -55.43
N THR A 64 20.77 -15.98 -55.12
CA THR A 64 20.18 -16.93 -56.06
C THR A 64 18.68 -16.67 -56.13
N HIS A 65 18.19 -16.22 -57.29
CA HIS A 65 16.76 -16.07 -57.57
C HIS A 65 16.09 -17.45 -57.61
N LEU A 66 15.32 -17.79 -56.59
CA LEU A 66 14.32 -18.85 -56.63
C LEU A 66 12.93 -18.21 -56.79
N SER A 67 12.41 -18.31 -58.01
CA SER A 67 11.04 -17.96 -58.38
C SER A 67 10.03 -18.70 -57.51
N ARG A 68 9.22 -17.98 -56.73
CA ARG A 68 8.02 -18.54 -56.06
C ARG A 68 6.84 -18.54 -57.05
N PRO A 69 6.05 -19.62 -57.13
CA PRO A 69 4.83 -19.63 -57.92
C PRO A 69 3.71 -18.86 -57.22
N SER A 70 2.95 -18.10 -58.02
CA SER A 70 1.77 -17.34 -57.61
C SER A 70 0.64 -18.26 -57.15
N ALA A 71 0.22 -18.13 -55.89
CA ALA A 71 -1.03 -18.72 -55.41
C ALA A 71 -2.16 -17.70 -55.54
N ARG A 72 -3.20 -18.10 -56.30
CA ARG A 72 -4.48 -17.38 -56.46
C ARG A 72 -5.13 -17.11 -55.11
N HIS A 73 -5.57 -15.86 -54.91
CA HIS A 73 -6.49 -15.47 -53.83
C HIS A 73 -7.90 -16.02 -54.10
N PRO A 74 -8.54 -16.75 -53.16
CA PRO A 74 -9.98 -16.89 -53.15
C PRO A 74 -10.63 -15.66 -52.50
N GLN A 75 -11.66 -15.11 -53.15
CA GLN A 75 -12.46 -14.00 -52.61
C GLN A 75 -13.22 -14.45 -51.37
N SER A 76 -13.00 -13.75 -50.25
CA SER A 76 -13.72 -13.96 -48.99
C SER A 76 -15.03 -13.17 -49.04
N VAL A 77 -16.15 -13.89 -49.19
CA VAL A 77 -17.50 -13.36 -48.99
C VAL A 77 -17.71 -13.16 -47.49
N ALA A 78 -18.04 -11.94 -47.06
CA ALA A 78 -18.31 -11.62 -45.67
C ALA A 78 -19.66 -12.20 -45.20
N PRO A 79 -19.77 -12.75 -43.98
CA PRO A 79 -21.05 -13.23 -43.43
C PRO A 79 -21.97 -12.06 -43.03
N PRO A 80 -23.31 -12.23 -43.07
CA PRO A 80 -24.26 -11.20 -42.65
C PRO A 80 -24.23 -10.97 -41.13
N PRO A 81 -24.60 -9.76 -40.64
CA PRO A 81 -24.60 -9.45 -39.21
C PRO A 81 -25.75 -10.16 -38.47
N PRO A 82 -25.57 -10.50 -37.17
CA PRO A 82 -26.62 -11.13 -36.36
C PRO A 82 -27.75 -10.14 -36.04
N SER A 83 -28.99 -10.66 -36.10
CA SER A 83 -30.21 -9.92 -35.79
C SER A 83 -30.30 -9.56 -34.30
N ARG A 84 -30.59 -8.28 -34.01
CA ARG A 84 -30.58 -7.69 -32.67
C ARG A 84 -31.87 -8.09 -31.93
N ALA A 85 -31.75 -8.92 -30.89
CA ALA A 85 -32.86 -9.21 -29.97
C ALA A 85 -33.17 -7.98 -29.08
N PRO A 86 -34.45 -7.69 -28.77
CA PRO A 86 -34.82 -6.62 -27.84
C PRO A 86 -34.50 -7.00 -26.39
N PRO A 87 -34.19 -6.02 -25.51
CA PRO A 87 -33.89 -6.30 -24.10
C PRO A 87 -35.16 -6.71 -23.33
N PRO A 88 -35.05 -7.58 -22.31
CA PRO A 88 -36.19 -7.92 -21.45
C PRO A 88 -36.54 -6.74 -20.54
N SER A 89 -37.84 -6.44 -20.46
CA SER A 89 -38.40 -5.48 -19.51
C SER A 89 -38.24 -6.00 -18.08
N GLY A 90 -37.44 -5.32 -17.26
CA GLY A 90 -37.39 -5.56 -15.82
C GLY A 90 -38.57 -4.88 -15.10
N PRO A 91 -39.12 -5.47 -14.02
CA PRO A 91 -40.19 -4.84 -13.24
C PRO A 91 -39.67 -3.70 -12.36
N SER A 92 -40.43 -2.60 -12.33
CA SER A 92 -40.26 -1.42 -11.47
C SER A 92 -40.54 -1.71 -9.98
N PRO A 93 -40.08 -0.86 -9.04
CA PRO A 93 -39.75 -1.23 -7.67
C PRO A 93 -40.94 -1.22 -6.69
N LEU A 94 -40.91 -2.13 -5.71
CA LEU A 94 -41.78 -2.12 -4.54
C LEU A 94 -41.24 -1.16 -3.48
N HIS A 95 -42.08 -0.23 -3.03
CA HIS A 95 -41.87 0.63 -1.88
C HIS A 95 -41.67 -0.17 -0.58
N PRO A 96 -40.76 0.21 0.33
CA PRO A 96 -40.77 -0.28 1.70
C PRO A 96 -41.83 0.47 2.54
N GLN A 97 -42.75 -0.29 3.12
CA GLN A 97 -43.77 0.16 4.05
C GLN A 97 -43.16 0.41 5.44
N SER A 98 -43.49 1.55 6.05
CA SER A 98 -43.05 1.96 7.40
C SER A 98 -43.63 1.08 8.51
N ALA A 99 -42.79 0.65 9.45
CA ALA A 99 -43.21 0.00 10.69
C ALA A 99 -43.58 1.05 11.77
N PRO A 100 -44.62 0.82 12.60
CA PRO A 100 -44.99 1.74 13.68
C PRO A 100 -44.18 1.51 14.97
N ILE A 101 -43.82 2.64 15.59
CA ILE A 101 -43.22 2.84 16.92
C ILE A 101 -44.31 2.78 17.98
N THR A 102 -44.11 2.10 19.13
CA THR A 102 -44.66 2.47 20.47
C THR A 102 -44.04 1.62 21.61
N PRO A 103 -44.17 1.97 22.91
CA PRO A 103 -43.02 2.31 23.75
C PRO A 103 -42.86 1.47 25.04
N SER A 104 -41.73 1.67 25.74
CA SER A 104 -41.46 1.19 27.10
C SER A 104 -42.38 1.79 28.17
N PRO A 105 -42.61 1.05 29.26
CA PRO A 105 -42.70 1.59 30.63
C PRO A 105 -41.77 0.77 31.57
N GLU A 106 -41.34 1.14 32.78
CA GLU A 106 -41.43 2.29 33.68
C GLU A 106 -40.73 1.80 34.98
N GLU A 107 -39.74 2.51 35.50
CA GLU A 107 -39.28 2.38 36.91
C GLU A 107 -40.24 3.18 37.81
N PRO A 108 -40.53 2.83 39.09
CA PRO A 108 -39.63 3.17 40.25
C PRO A 108 -39.93 2.34 41.55
N PRO A 109 -39.65 2.78 42.82
CA PRO A 109 -38.45 3.41 43.43
C PRO A 109 -37.93 2.74 44.73
N LEU A 110 -36.74 3.23 45.12
CA LEU A 110 -36.08 3.36 46.45
C LEU A 110 -36.91 3.24 47.75
N SER A 111 -36.33 2.61 48.78
CA SER A 111 -36.37 2.99 50.22
C SER A 111 -35.41 2.10 51.05
N ARG A 112 -34.31 2.65 51.62
CA ARG A 112 -34.10 3.21 52.98
C ARG A 112 -33.65 2.19 54.06
N ASP A 113 -32.42 2.39 54.52
CA ASP A 113 -31.77 2.03 55.81
C ASP A 113 -32.64 2.33 57.06
N PRO A 114 -32.39 1.75 58.29
CA PRO A 114 -31.09 1.88 59.02
C PRO A 114 -30.70 0.84 60.12
N LEU A 115 -29.44 0.98 60.62
CA LEU A 115 -28.86 0.74 61.99
C LEU A 115 -29.21 -0.59 62.72
N THR A 116 -28.27 -1.38 63.29
CA THR A 116 -27.54 -1.13 64.56
C THR A 116 -26.73 -2.39 64.97
N GLY A 117 -25.54 -2.27 65.59
CA GLY A 117 -25.07 -3.19 66.65
C GLY A 117 -23.89 -4.14 66.38
N GLU A 118 -22.69 -3.76 66.84
CA GLU A 118 -21.57 -4.66 67.26
C GLU A 118 -21.71 -4.99 68.77
N PRO A 119 -20.83 -5.79 69.43
CA PRO A 119 -20.03 -6.97 69.04
C PRO A 119 -20.23 -8.12 70.06
N LEU A 120 -19.46 -9.23 70.00
CA LEU A 120 -18.89 -9.92 71.19
C LEU A 120 -17.93 -11.08 70.80
N THR A 121 -16.64 -10.85 71.10
CA THR A 121 -15.64 -11.72 71.75
C THR A 121 -15.62 -13.24 71.55
N GLY A 122 -14.46 -13.75 71.08
CA GLY A 122 -14.03 -15.14 71.31
C GLY A 122 -12.72 -15.52 70.61
N ALA A 123 -11.59 -15.45 71.33
CA ALA A 123 -10.37 -16.22 71.04
C ALA A 123 -10.25 -17.30 72.16
N PRO A 124 -9.54 -18.45 72.02
CA PRO A 124 -8.07 -18.45 71.85
C PRO A 124 -7.38 -19.65 71.14
N THR A 125 -6.09 -19.43 70.81
CA THR A 125 -4.92 -20.34 70.85
C THR A 125 -4.86 -21.68 70.10
N ALA A 126 -3.85 -21.82 69.21
CA ALA A 126 -2.82 -22.88 69.26
C ALA A 126 -1.62 -22.56 68.34
N SER A 127 -0.42 -23.02 68.76
CA SER A 127 0.94 -22.69 68.31
C SER A 127 1.40 -23.23 66.94
N ALA A 128 2.46 -22.59 66.42
CA ALA A 128 3.26 -22.80 65.19
C ALA A 128 4.01 -24.17 65.13
N PRO A 129 4.74 -24.58 64.03
CA PRO A 129 5.92 -23.87 63.47
C PRO A 129 6.26 -24.02 61.95
N THR A 130 7.16 -23.15 61.50
CA THR A 130 8.21 -23.29 60.44
C THR A 130 7.89 -23.85 59.05
N ALA A 131 8.00 -22.99 58.03
CA ALA A 131 8.77 -23.29 56.80
C ALA A 131 9.16 -21.99 56.06
N ALA A 132 10.42 -21.92 55.66
CA ALA A 132 11.04 -20.80 54.98
C ALA A 132 10.96 -20.96 53.44
N ILE A 133 10.69 -19.83 52.75
CA ILE A 133 11.11 -19.44 51.36
C ILE A 133 10.37 -20.14 50.18
N PRO A 134 10.12 -19.47 49.03
CA PRO A 134 10.67 -18.19 48.57
C PRO A 134 9.65 -17.08 48.31
N GLY A 135 10.20 -15.86 48.31
CA GLY A 135 9.53 -14.67 47.83
C GLY A 135 8.85 -14.93 46.50
N GLN A 136 7.53 -14.72 46.49
CA GLN A 136 6.84 -14.29 45.30
C GLN A 136 7.40 -12.93 44.94
N THR A 137 8.58 -12.92 44.32
CA THR A 137 8.83 -11.96 43.27
C THR A 137 7.79 -12.29 42.22
N ARG A 138 6.58 -11.73 42.38
CA ARG A 138 5.78 -11.32 41.25
C ARG A 138 6.64 -10.26 40.56
N ALA A 139 7.67 -10.73 39.86
CA ALA A 139 8.26 -10.02 38.77
C ALA A 139 7.04 -9.80 37.89
N ALA A 140 6.46 -8.60 37.99
CA ALA A 140 5.46 -8.14 37.05
C ALA A 140 6.05 -8.52 35.70
N ALA A 141 5.44 -9.52 35.04
CA ALA A 141 5.97 -10.09 33.83
C ALA A 141 6.27 -8.90 32.93
N ARG A 142 7.57 -8.63 32.73
CA ARG A 142 8.03 -7.56 31.85
C ARG A 142 7.21 -7.77 30.58
N PRO A 143 6.47 -6.76 30.07
CA PRO A 143 5.66 -6.98 28.88
C PRO A 143 6.59 -7.62 27.87
N ALA A 144 6.31 -8.88 27.53
CA ALA A 144 7.26 -9.71 26.81
C ALA A 144 7.64 -8.94 25.54
N ASP A 145 8.95 -8.87 25.29
CA ASP A 145 9.52 -8.25 24.10
C ASP A 145 8.65 -8.62 22.89
N PRO A 146 8.08 -7.66 22.14
CA PRO A 146 7.12 -7.97 21.10
C PRO A 146 7.68 -8.96 20.05
N LEU A 147 8.99 -8.90 19.77
CA LEU A 147 9.66 -9.89 18.94
C LEU A 147 9.71 -11.26 19.60
N ALA A 148 10.04 -11.36 20.89
CA ALA A 148 9.94 -12.61 21.65
C ALA A 148 8.52 -13.19 21.66
N ARG A 149 7.48 -12.34 21.77
CA ARG A 149 6.07 -12.76 21.65
C ARG A 149 5.78 -13.30 20.25
N PHE A 150 6.20 -12.60 19.21
CA PHE A 150 6.06 -13.06 17.83
C PHE A 150 6.78 -14.39 17.60
N ASN A 151 8.00 -14.58 18.12
CA ASN A 151 8.76 -15.82 17.99
C ASN A 151 8.11 -17.03 18.67
N THR A 152 7.37 -16.81 19.75
CA THR A 152 6.75 -17.88 20.56
C THR A 152 5.26 -18.06 20.28
N ALA A 153 4.65 -17.19 19.49
CA ALA A 153 3.24 -17.29 19.11
C ALA A 153 2.95 -18.61 18.36
N PRO A 154 1.76 -19.20 18.53
CA PRO A 154 1.31 -20.31 17.70
C PRO A 154 1.42 -19.98 16.21
N GLU A 155 1.74 -20.97 15.38
CA GLU A 155 1.96 -20.80 13.94
C GLU A 155 0.80 -20.06 13.26
N ALA A 156 -0.44 -20.50 13.49
CA ALA A 156 -1.63 -19.84 12.94
C ALA A 156 -1.78 -18.37 13.37
N ALA A 157 -1.40 -18.03 14.61
CA ALA A 157 -1.47 -16.65 15.10
C ALA A 157 -0.38 -15.78 14.46
N ALA A 158 0.82 -16.32 14.26
CA ALA A 158 1.91 -15.63 13.59
C ALA A 158 1.60 -15.41 12.10
N GLU A 159 1.06 -16.42 11.41
CA GLU A 159 0.60 -16.27 10.03
C GLU A 159 -0.50 -15.21 9.90
N ALA A 160 -1.47 -15.17 10.84
CA ALA A 160 -2.55 -14.19 10.80
C ALA A 160 -2.05 -12.75 10.94
N VAL A 161 -1.10 -12.49 11.85
CA VAL A 161 -0.53 -11.14 11.99
C VAL A 161 0.34 -10.76 10.79
N LEU A 162 1.05 -11.72 10.19
CA LEU A 162 1.82 -11.51 8.96
C LEU A 162 0.91 -11.21 7.77
N LEU A 163 -0.20 -11.95 7.63
CA LEU A 163 -1.21 -11.68 6.59
C LEU A 163 -1.81 -10.28 6.70
N ALA A 164 -1.97 -9.77 7.92
CA ALA A 164 -2.39 -8.38 8.12
C ALA A 164 -1.32 -7.36 7.70
N CYS A 165 -0.04 -7.75 7.67
CA CYS A 165 1.04 -6.90 7.16
C CYS A 165 1.16 -6.94 5.64
N CYS A 166 1.01 -8.12 5.02
CA CYS A 166 1.04 -8.34 3.59
C CYS A 166 0.05 -9.46 3.22
N GLY A 167 -0.88 -9.16 2.31
CA GLY A 167 -1.97 -10.06 1.93
C GLY A 167 -1.55 -11.37 1.23
N SER A 168 -0.25 -11.58 0.96
CA SER A 168 0.24 -12.84 0.38
C SER A 168 0.33 -13.96 1.42
N ARG A 169 -0.42 -15.04 1.18
CA ARG A 169 -0.41 -16.24 2.06
C ARG A 169 0.92 -16.97 2.03
N ARG A 170 1.53 -17.08 0.83
CA ARG A 170 2.82 -17.74 0.67
C ARG A 170 3.91 -17.00 1.44
N TRP A 171 3.93 -15.68 1.33
CA TRP A 171 4.87 -14.83 2.07
C TRP A 171 4.68 -15.00 3.59
N ALA A 172 3.44 -14.89 4.09
CA ALA A 172 3.15 -15.01 5.52
C ALA A 172 3.57 -16.36 6.10
N ARG A 173 3.24 -17.47 5.42
CA ARG A 173 3.67 -18.82 5.82
C ARG A 173 5.18 -18.96 5.87
N ARG A 174 5.87 -18.46 4.84
CA ARG A 174 7.32 -18.55 4.76
C ARG A 174 7.97 -17.81 5.92
N VAL A 175 7.55 -16.58 6.22
CA VAL A 175 8.12 -15.81 7.34
C VAL A 175 7.76 -16.46 8.68
N ALA A 176 6.53 -16.97 8.87
CA ALA A 176 6.15 -17.67 10.09
C ALA A 176 6.98 -18.93 10.37
N ALA A 177 7.31 -19.69 9.31
CA ALA A 177 8.05 -20.96 9.41
C ALA A 177 9.55 -20.80 9.74
N HIS A 178 10.14 -19.61 9.54
CA HIS A 178 11.57 -19.36 9.79
C HIS A 178 11.85 -18.77 11.18
N ARG A 179 10.82 -18.64 12.03
CA ARG A 179 11.00 -18.29 13.44
C ARG A 179 11.82 -19.38 14.16
N PRO A 180 12.61 -19.03 15.17
CA PRO A 180 12.72 -17.72 15.80
C PRO A 180 13.73 -16.78 15.13
N TYR A 181 13.43 -15.48 15.14
CA TYR A 181 14.35 -14.42 14.71
C TYR A 181 15.12 -13.84 15.89
N PRO A 182 16.46 -13.74 15.83
CA PRO A 182 17.27 -13.23 16.94
C PRO A 182 17.14 -11.71 17.14
N THR A 183 16.82 -10.95 16.09
CA THR A 183 16.65 -9.49 16.14
C THR A 183 15.55 -9.04 15.18
N VAL A 184 15.10 -7.79 15.32
CA VAL A 184 14.12 -7.18 14.41
C VAL A 184 14.71 -7.10 13.00
N GLU A 185 15.99 -6.76 12.87
CA GLU A 185 16.69 -6.68 11.58
C GLU A 185 16.71 -8.04 10.87
N ALA A 186 16.87 -9.15 11.62
CA ALA A 186 16.81 -10.49 11.07
C ALA A 186 15.40 -10.85 10.55
N LEU A 187 14.35 -10.45 11.27
CA LEU A 187 12.97 -10.58 10.81
C LEU A 187 12.73 -9.77 9.52
N LEU A 188 13.15 -8.51 9.50
CA LEU A 188 12.94 -7.64 8.33
C LEU A 188 13.74 -8.12 7.11
N ALA A 189 14.96 -8.62 7.30
CA ALA A 189 15.73 -9.23 6.23
C ALA A 189 15.04 -10.48 5.67
N ALA A 190 14.55 -11.38 6.54
CA ALA A 190 13.82 -12.56 6.09
C ALA A 190 12.50 -12.22 5.38
N ALA A 191 11.82 -11.16 5.82
CA ALA A 191 10.62 -10.62 5.19
C ALA A 191 10.91 -10.05 3.78
N ASP A 192 12.00 -9.29 3.63
CA ASP A 192 12.43 -8.73 2.35
C ASP A 192 12.82 -9.85 1.36
N GLU A 193 13.60 -10.85 1.81
CA GLU A 193 13.95 -12.03 1.01
C GLU A 193 12.70 -12.82 0.59
N ALA A 194 11.75 -13.03 1.51
CA ALA A 194 10.49 -13.68 1.19
C ALA A 194 9.65 -12.87 0.17
N ALA A 195 9.75 -11.54 0.19
CA ALA A 195 9.05 -10.65 -0.73
C ALA A 195 9.68 -10.68 -2.13
N TYR A 196 11.02 -10.73 -2.23
CA TYR A 196 11.71 -10.85 -3.53
C TYR A 196 11.41 -12.17 -4.25
N ASP A 197 11.17 -13.23 -3.48
CA ASP A 197 10.85 -14.56 -4.02
C ASP A 197 9.35 -14.77 -4.30
N MET A 198 8.51 -13.72 -4.16
CA MET A 198 7.10 -13.80 -4.52
C MET A 198 6.94 -14.01 -6.03
N SER A 199 6.07 -14.94 -6.41
CA SER A 199 5.63 -15.04 -7.80
C SER A 199 4.72 -13.87 -8.16
N GLY A 200 4.46 -13.67 -9.46
CA GLY A 200 3.47 -12.68 -9.91
C GLY A 200 2.08 -12.89 -9.28
N ALA A 201 1.67 -14.14 -9.08
CA ALA A 201 0.39 -14.45 -8.46
C ALA A 201 0.35 -14.12 -6.96
N ASP A 202 1.47 -14.31 -6.25
CA ASP A 202 1.59 -13.93 -4.83
C ASP A 202 1.55 -12.41 -4.66
N LEU A 203 2.19 -11.69 -5.59
CA LEU A 203 2.15 -10.23 -5.65
C LEU A 203 0.75 -9.70 -5.98
N ASP A 204 0.07 -10.30 -6.97
CA ASP A 204 -1.28 -9.93 -7.34
C ASP A 204 -2.28 -10.19 -6.17
N GLU A 205 -2.11 -11.29 -5.41
CA GLU A 205 -2.87 -11.55 -4.17
C GLU A 205 -2.65 -10.43 -3.15
N ALA A 206 -1.40 -10.08 -2.87
CA ALA A 206 -1.07 -9.05 -1.89
C ALA A 206 -1.59 -7.66 -2.31
N LEU A 207 -1.40 -7.25 -3.57
CA LEU A 207 -1.87 -5.96 -4.08
C LEU A 207 -3.40 -5.90 -4.17
N GLY A 208 -4.07 -7.04 -4.34
CA GLY A 208 -5.53 -7.14 -4.35
C GLY A 208 -6.17 -6.98 -2.97
N ASP A 209 -5.43 -7.27 -1.90
CA ASP A 209 -5.88 -7.08 -0.51
C ASP A 209 -5.67 -5.63 0.00
N GLU A 210 -4.88 -4.83 -0.71
CA GLU A 210 -4.57 -3.46 -0.30
C GLU A 210 -5.75 -2.50 -0.46
N THR A 211 -5.89 -1.59 0.51
CA THR A 211 -6.92 -0.55 0.52
C THR A 211 -6.29 0.82 0.34
N PRO A 212 -6.87 1.70 -0.51
CA PRO A 212 -6.39 3.08 -0.64
C PRO A 212 -6.34 3.81 0.71
N PRO A 213 -5.34 4.66 0.94
CA PRO A 213 -5.27 5.46 2.15
C PRO A 213 -6.47 6.40 2.24
N GLY A 214 -7.07 6.48 3.44
CA GLY A 214 -8.15 7.41 3.72
C GLY A 214 -7.65 8.85 3.79
N LEU A 215 -8.53 9.81 3.46
CA LEU A 215 -8.24 11.23 3.63
C LEU A 215 -8.46 11.68 5.08
N PRO A 216 -7.70 12.68 5.56
CA PRO A 216 -7.90 13.22 6.89
C PRO A 216 -9.30 13.87 7.04
N PRO A 217 -9.86 13.90 8.26
CA PRO A 217 -11.13 14.58 8.52
C PRO A 217 -11.09 16.06 8.10
N GLY A 218 -12.19 16.56 7.54
CA GLY A 218 -12.29 17.96 7.09
C GLY A 218 -11.77 18.21 5.68
N THR A 219 -11.32 17.17 4.96
CA THR A 219 -10.96 17.29 3.54
C THR A 219 -12.18 17.66 2.68
N PRO A 220 -12.11 18.65 1.76
CA PRO A 220 -13.23 19.02 0.91
C PRO A 220 -13.76 17.85 0.07
N TRP A 221 -15.08 17.77 -0.12
CA TRP A 221 -15.70 16.72 -0.93
C TRP A 221 -15.16 16.61 -2.37
N SER A 222 -14.74 17.74 -2.95
CA SER A 222 -14.08 17.78 -4.25
C SER A 222 -12.76 17.01 -4.27
N ALA A 223 -11.96 17.11 -3.20
CA ALA A 223 -10.73 16.36 -3.05
C ALA A 223 -10.99 14.85 -2.83
N HIS A 224 -12.02 14.48 -2.07
CA HIS A 224 -12.49 13.09 -1.99
C HIS A 224 -12.86 12.52 -3.36
N THR A 225 -13.62 13.29 -4.14
CA THR A 225 -14.06 12.88 -5.47
C THR A 225 -12.88 12.74 -6.44
N ALA A 226 -11.96 13.70 -6.44
CA ALA A 226 -10.76 13.68 -7.28
C ALA A 226 -9.84 12.50 -6.95
N LEU A 227 -9.60 12.23 -5.65
CA LEU A 227 -8.77 11.10 -5.23
C LEU A 227 -9.42 9.76 -5.58
N ARG A 228 -10.73 9.61 -5.37
CA ARG A 228 -11.47 8.41 -5.78
C ARG A 228 -11.32 8.16 -7.29
N HIS A 229 -11.51 9.18 -8.12
CA HIS A 229 -11.33 9.05 -9.57
C HIS A 229 -9.89 8.70 -9.96
N ALA A 230 -8.89 9.23 -9.26
CA ALA A 230 -7.49 8.88 -9.48
C ALA A 230 -7.21 7.40 -9.18
N HIS A 231 -7.73 6.88 -8.07
CA HIS A 231 -7.65 5.45 -7.75
C HIS A 231 -8.42 4.57 -8.74
N GLU A 232 -9.61 4.98 -9.17
CA GLU A 232 -10.39 4.24 -10.18
C GLU A 232 -9.66 4.16 -11.52
N ALA A 233 -9.04 5.28 -11.96
CA ALA A 233 -8.24 5.29 -13.18
C ALA A 233 -7.01 4.36 -13.05
N TYR A 234 -6.36 4.36 -11.90
CA TYR A 234 -5.22 3.48 -11.62
C TYR A 234 -5.64 2.00 -11.63
N LEU A 235 -6.70 1.66 -10.90
CA LEU A 235 -7.24 0.30 -10.84
C LEU A 235 -7.69 -0.19 -12.22
N ALA A 236 -8.33 0.66 -13.02
CA ALA A 236 -8.75 0.30 -14.37
C ALA A 236 -7.56 0.03 -15.31
N ARG A 237 -6.43 0.72 -15.13
CA ARG A 237 -5.22 0.54 -15.96
C ARG A 237 -4.41 -0.69 -15.55
N PHE A 238 -4.18 -0.88 -14.25
CA PHE A 238 -3.22 -1.87 -13.74
C PHE A 238 -3.87 -3.10 -13.08
N GLY A 239 -5.16 -3.04 -12.74
CA GLY A 239 -5.90 -4.18 -12.19
C GLY A 239 -5.68 -4.43 -10.69
N HIS A 240 -5.01 -3.53 -9.99
CA HIS A 240 -4.80 -3.60 -8.54
C HIS A 240 -4.84 -2.22 -7.87
N ALA A 241 -4.90 -2.18 -6.54
CA ALA A 241 -4.90 -0.94 -5.79
C ALA A 241 -3.56 -0.18 -5.94
N PHE A 242 -3.61 1.14 -5.81
CA PHE A 242 -2.41 1.96 -5.73
C PHE A 242 -1.77 1.81 -4.36
N VAL A 243 -0.50 1.38 -4.33
CA VAL A 243 0.28 1.20 -3.10
C VAL A 243 1.46 2.15 -3.11
N VAL A 244 1.64 2.87 -2.01
CA VAL A 244 2.79 3.75 -1.77
C VAL A 244 3.14 3.70 -0.29
N CYS A 245 4.44 3.61 0.01
CA CYS A 245 4.91 3.77 1.37
C CYS A 245 5.06 5.25 1.70
N LEU A 246 4.50 5.65 2.84
CA LEU A 246 4.49 7.04 3.31
C LEU A 246 5.26 7.19 4.63
N ASP A 247 5.88 6.11 5.13
CA ASP A 247 6.46 6.02 6.49
C ASP A 247 7.54 7.07 6.76
N THR A 248 8.21 7.54 5.72
CA THR A 248 9.21 8.61 5.77
C THR A 248 8.63 10.02 5.59
N ASP A 249 7.38 10.13 5.15
CA ASP A 249 6.71 11.40 4.82
C ASP A 249 5.90 11.92 6.02
N ARG A 250 5.80 13.25 6.14
CA ARG A 250 4.98 13.86 7.20
C ARG A 250 3.49 13.65 6.91
N PRO A 251 2.61 13.48 7.92
CA PRO A 251 1.18 13.25 7.70
C PRO A 251 0.48 14.27 6.79
N GLU A 252 0.88 15.54 6.86
CA GLU A 252 0.39 16.62 6.01
C GLU A 252 0.82 16.50 4.53
N GLU A 253 1.90 15.78 4.24
CA GLU A 253 2.43 15.54 2.90
C GLU A 253 1.83 14.29 2.25
N HIS A 254 1.15 13.43 3.02
CA HIS A 254 0.62 12.15 2.56
C HIS A 254 -0.31 12.28 1.36
N LEU A 255 -1.20 13.28 1.38
CA LEU A 255 -2.13 13.51 0.26
C LEU A 255 -1.38 13.87 -1.03
N ASP A 256 -0.44 14.82 -0.92
CA ASP A 256 0.36 15.26 -2.07
C ASP A 256 1.23 14.12 -2.60
N ARG A 257 1.78 13.30 -1.69
CA ARG A 257 2.55 12.11 -2.04
C ARG A 257 1.71 11.08 -2.78
N VAL A 258 0.49 10.80 -2.31
CA VAL A 258 -0.44 9.86 -2.98
C VAL A 258 -0.85 10.40 -4.35
N LEU A 259 -1.29 11.65 -4.46
CA LEU A 259 -1.72 12.24 -5.72
C LEU A 259 -0.57 12.37 -6.73
N GLY A 260 0.60 12.82 -6.27
CA GLY A 260 1.81 12.90 -7.09
C GLY A 260 2.27 11.53 -7.57
N GLY A 261 2.23 10.53 -6.68
CA GLY A 261 2.54 9.14 -6.99
C GLY A 261 1.60 8.55 -8.03
N ILE A 262 0.27 8.70 -7.87
CA ILE A 262 -0.71 8.22 -8.86
C ILE A 262 -0.49 8.90 -10.21
N ARG A 263 -0.34 10.22 -10.25
CA ARG A 263 -0.12 10.95 -11.51
C ARG A 263 1.15 10.51 -12.22
N SER A 264 2.25 10.35 -11.49
CA SER A 264 3.52 9.92 -12.08
C SER A 264 3.47 8.48 -12.59
N ARG A 265 2.77 7.59 -11.87
CA ARG A 265 2.75 6.15 -12.17
C ARG A 265 1.67 5.75 -13.17
N LEU A 266 0.65 6.59 -13.35
CA LEU A 266 -0.39 6.38 -14.37
C LEU A 266 0.15 6.34 -15.80
N ASP A 267 1.34 6.90 -16.06
CA ASP A 267 1.97 6.89 -17.38
C ASP A 267 2.92 5.69 -17.58
N ASN A 268 3.22 4.92 -16.52
CA ASN A 268 4.13 3.77 -16.59
C ASN A 268 3.61 2.65 -17.49
N GLU A 269 4.53 1.92 -18.12
CA GLU A 269 4.19 0.64 -18.75
C GLU A 269 3.79 -0.39 -17.67
N PRO A 270 2.85 -1.31 -17.93
CA PRO A 270 2.36 -2.24 -16.90
C PRO A 270 3.43 -3.08 -16.21
N GLU A 271 4.52 -3.41 -16.91
CA GLU A 271 5.63 -4.17 -16.33
C GLU A 271 6.51 -3.32 -15.41
N GLU A 272 6.81 -2.06 -15.80
CA GLU A 272 7.50 -1.12 -14.91
C GLU A 272 6.65 -0.83 -13.67
N GLU A 273 5.34 -0.68 -13.85
CA GLU A 273 4.43 -0.43 -12.74
C GLU A 273 4.34 -1.61 -11.78
N ARG A 274 4.39 -2.85 -12.29
CA ARG A 274 4.44 -4.03 -11.44
C ARG A 274 5.69 -4.04 -10.56
N VAL A 275 6.85 -3.69 -11.12
CA VAL A 275 8.10 -3.56 -10.34
C VAL A 275 8.00 -2.45 -9.30
N ALA A 276 7.49 -1.27 -9.68
CA ALA A 276 7.31 -0.16 -8.75
C ALA A 276 6.33 -0.51 -7.61
N SER A 277 5.23 -1.19 -7.92
CA SER A 277 4.23 -1.64 -6.95
C SER A 277 4.79 -2.69 -5.99
N ALA A 278 5.62 -3.63 -6.48
CA ALA A 278 6.28 -4.61 -5.62
C ALA A 278 7.25 -3.95 -4.62
N GLU A 279 8.01 -2.95 -5.07
CA GLU A 279 8.94 -2.20 -4.22
C GLU A 279 8.19 -1.39 -3.15
N GLU A 280 7.10 -0.69 -3.52
CA GLU A 280 6.27 0.04 -2.56
C GLU A 280 5.59 -0.90 -1.56
N LEU A 281 5.06 -2.04 -2.03
CA LEU A 281 4.46 -3.06 -1.15
C LEU A 281 5.50 -3.61 -0.16
N ARG A 282 6.75 -3.84 -0.58
CA ARG A 282 7.82 -4.28 0.33
C ARG A 282 8.06 -3.25 1.43
N ARG A 283 8.13 -1.97 1.08
CA ARG A 283 8.31 -0.88 2.05
C ARG A 283 7.13 -0.77 3.02
N VAL A 284 5.89 -0.82 2.51
CA VAL A 284 4.67 -0.84 3.33
C VAL A 284 4.67 -2.02 4.30
N THR A 285 5.01 -3.21 3.82
CA THR A 285 5.11 -4.44 4.62
C THR A 285 6.16 -4.28 5.73
N ARG A 286 7.33 -3.74 5.39
CA ARG A 286 8.42 -3.46 6.34
C ARG A 286 7.97 -2.49 7.44
N ALA A 287 7.30 -1.39 7.08
CA ALA A 287 6.78 -0.42 8.04
C ALA A 287 5.74 -1.06 8.99
N ARG A 288 4.82 -1.87 8.44
CA ARG A 288 3.83 -2.61 9.24
C ARG A 288 4.48 -3.62 10.19
N LEU A 289 5.52 -4.34 9.73
CA LEU A 289 6.27 -5.27 10.57
C LEU A 289 7.01 -4.59 11.71
N ILE A 290 7.66 -3.45 11.44
CA ILE A 290 8.32 -2.66 12.48
C ILE A 290 7.28 -2.30 13.55
N HIS A 291 6.16 -1.71 13.15
CA HIS A 291 5.10 -1.34 14.09
C HIS A 291 4.56 -2.55 14.89
N LEU A 292 4.40 -3.71 14.24
CA LEU A 292 3.99 -4.96 14.91
C LEU A 292 4.95 -5.41 16.02
N VAL A 293 6.27 -5.22 15.83
CA VAL A 293 7.30 -5.73 16.76
C VAL A 293 7.99 -4.65 17.61
N THR A 294 7.60 -3.38 17.46
CA THR A 294 8.11 -2.28 18.29
C THR A 294 7.04 -1.56 19.10
N GLU A 295 5.77 -1.56 18.66
CA GLU A 295 4.71 -0.79 19.31
C GLU A 295 3.66 -1.63 20.04
N LYS A 296 3.21 -1.09 21.18
CA LYS A 296 2.03 -1.55 21.93
C LYS A 296 0.80 -0.83 21.36
N GLY A 297 0.27 -1.30 20.23
CA GLY A 297 -1.03 -0.93 19.65
C GLY A 297 -1.46 0.54 19.86
N GLY A 298 -0.98 1.45 19.01
CA GLY A 298 -1.40 2.86 19.02
C GLY A 298 -1.47 3.41 17.60
N LEU A 299 -2.68 3.40 17.03
CA LEU A 299 -2.98 3.84 15.67
C LEU A 299 -2.54 5.29 15.43
N THR A 300 -1.53 5.48 14.57
CA THR A 300 -1.35 6.72 13.82
C THR A 300 -1.15 6.39 12.34
N GLY A 301 -2.09 6.81 11.50
CA GLY A 301 -1.93 6.99 10.05
C GLY A 301 -1.91 5.76 9.12
N TYR A 302 -1.54 4.56 9.55
CA TYR A 302 -1.44 3.38 8.67
C TYR A 302 -2.38 2.26 9.14
N SER A 303 -3.42 1.94 8.38
CA SER A 303 -4.23 0.73 8.64
C SER A 303 -3.91 -0.33 7.57
N ARG A 304 -3.78 -1.63 7.88
CA ARG A 304 -4.15 -2.35 9.11
C ARG A 304 -2.92 -3.00 9.78
N PRO A 305 -2.89 -2.99 11.12
CA PRO A 305 -3.20 -4.23 11.82
C PRO A 305 -4.24 -4.04 12.95
N SER A 306 -5.26 -4.89 12.95
CA SER A 306 -5.94 -5.28 14.19
C SER A 306 -6.40 -6.73 14.05
N VAL A 307 -5.57 -7.64 14.54
CA VAL A 307 -6.00 -8.93 15.05
C VAL A 307 -5.61 -8.91 16.53
N ALA A 308 -6.61 -8.81 17.40
CA ALA A 308 -6.40 -9.11 18.81
C ALA A 308 -6.05 -10.61 18.90
N VAL A 309 -4.89 -10.91 19.48
CA VAL A 309 -4.49 -12.27 19.89
C VAL A 309 -5.37 -12.75 21.02
#